data_AF-A0A933YEP0-F1
#
_entry.id   AF-A0A933YEP0-F1
#
_cell.length_a   1.000
_cell.length_b   1.000
_cell.length_c   1.000
_cell.angle_alpha   90.00
_cell.angle_beta   90.00
_cell.angle_gamma   90.00
#
_symmetry.space_group_name_H-M   'P 1'
#
loop_
_entity.id
_entity.type
_entity.pdbx_description
1 polymer ?
#
loop_
_entity_poly.entity_id
_entity_poly.type
_entity_poly.pdbx_seq_one_letter_code
_entity_poly.pdbx_strand_id
1 'polypeptide(L)'
;MKIAVFYNLPEGGAKRTAEEQIKRLRKKHEVDVFNAGATPPRGWSRLKTDFFKFWKLRKTHQMLALKIDKGGYDVTLVHPCCFTQAPYLLRYLKTPKVYFCQEPLRICYEYNLFFKEKVGIFKKTYEKVTRWLLKKIDFENTRSATSVLVNSYHSLETIHKIYGIYPEVCYLGVDADHFQPIAGFKKQGILF
;
A
#
# COMPACT_ATOMS: atom_id res chain seq x y z
N MET A 1 -22.93 0.51 6.82
CA MET A 1 -22.02 1.34 5.99
C MET A 1 -21.69 0.58 4.73
N LYS A 2 -21.57 1.32 3.63
CA LYS A 2 -21.11 0.85 2.33
C LYS A 2 -19.65 1.28 2.15
N ILE A 3 -18.75 0.30 2.05
CA ILE A 3 -17.31 0.51 2.08
C ILE A 3 -16.72 0.09 0.74
N ALA A 4 -15.98 0.99 0.09
CA ALA A 4 -15.11 0.64 -1.03
C ALA A 4 -13.75 0.22 -0.50
N VAL A 5 -13.24 -0.93 -0.91
CA VAL A 5 -11.88 -1.38 -0.55
C VAL A 5 -11.03 -1.42 -1.81
N PHE A 6 -9.90 -0.71 -1.80
CA PHE A 6 -8.92 -0.76 -2.88
C PHE A 6 -7.65 -1.46 -2.43
N TYR A 7 -7.15 -2.39 -3.25
CA TYR A 7 -5.77 -2.88 -3.13
C TYR A 7 -5.20 -3.28 -4.49
N ASN A 8 -3.88 -3.17 -4.63
CA ASN A 8 -3.14 -3.71 -5.78
C ASN A 8 -1.80 -4.29 -5.30
N LEU A 9 -1.86 -5.44 -4.65
CA LEU A 9 -0.73 -6.04 -3.92
C LEU A 9 -0.31 -7.35 -4.59
N PRO A 10 1.01 -7.66 -4.62
CA PRO A 10 1.47 -9.00 -4.97
C PRO A 10 1.11 -10.00 -3.86
N GLU A 11 1.29 -11.29 -4.11
CA GLU A 11 1.17 -12.31 -3.05
C GLU A 11 2.13 -11.99 -1.89
N GLY A 12 1.64 -12.08 -0.66
CA GLY A 12 2.42 -11.79 0.54
C GLY A 12 1.58 -11.35 1.74
N GLY A 13 2.27 -10.95 2.81
CA GLY A 13 1.63 -10.56 4.08
C GLY A 13 0.67 -9.38 3.93
N ALA A 14 1.04 -8.36 3.16
CA ALA A 14 0.18 -7.20 2.96
C ALA A 14 -1.15 -7.56 2.26
N LYS A 15 -1.11 -8.46 1.27
CA LYS A 15 -2.31 -8.94 0.58
C LYS A 15 -3.18 -9.79 1.50
N ARG A 16 -2.58 -10.71 2.26
CA ARG A 16 -3.28 -11.50 3.28
C ARG A 16 -3.99 -10.59 4.29
N THR A 17 -3.32 -9.53 4.77
CA THR A 17 -3.94 -8.52 5.65
C THR A 17 -5.17 -7.89 5.01
N ALA A 18 -5.08 -7.42 3.77
CA ALA A 18 -6.20 -6.79 3.06
C ALA A 18 -7.39 -7.76 2.91
N GLU A 19 -7.13 -9.01 2.50
CA GLU A 19 -8.15 -10.04 2.34
C GLU A 19 -8.82 -10.40 3.68
N GLU A 20 -8.04 -10.55 4.75
CA GLU A 20 -8.56 -10.84 6.10
C GLU A 20 -9.34 -9.68 6.71
N GLN A 21 -8.97 -8.43 6.38
CA GLN A 21 -9.77 -7.24 6.74
C GLN A 21 -11.08 -7.21 5.96
N ILE A 22 -11.06 -7.45 4.64
CA ILE A 22 -12.27 -7.53 3.81
C ILE A 22 -13.23 -8.62 4.33
N LYS A 23 -12.72 -9.82 4.61
CA LYS A 23 -13.49 -10.94 5.18
C LYS A 23 -14.20 -10.56 6.47
N ARG A 24 -13.53 -9.84 7.37
CA ARG A 24 -14.10 -9.39 8.65
C ARG A 24 -15.09 -8.23 8.48
N LEU A 25 -14.78 -7.24 7.63
CA LEU A 25 -15.66 -6.10 7.35
C LEU A 25 -16.99 -6.56 6.73
N ARG A 26 -16.95 -7.54 5.82
CA ARG A 26 -18.16 -8.11 5.19
C ARG A 26 -19.15 -8.73 6.17
N LYS A 27 -18.73 -9.07 7.39
CA LYS A 27 -19.65 -9.59 8.42
C LYS A 27 -20.61 -8.52 8.96
N LYS A 28 -20.30 -7.23 8.80
CA LYS A 28 -21.06 -6.11 9.39
C LYS A 28 -21.40 -4.98 8.40
N HIS A 29 -20.78 -4.99 7.22
CA HIS A 29 -20.86 -3.89 6.26
C HIS A 29 -21.00 -4.42 4.82
N GLU A 30 -21.56 -3.61 3.95
CA GLU A 30 -21.52 -3.85 2.50
C GLU A 30 -20.14 -3.45 1.99
N VAL A 31 -19.43 -4.38 1.34
CA VAL A 31 -18.02 -4.18 0.95
C VAL A 31 -17.80 -4.55 -0.51
N ASP A 32 -17.50 -3.53 -1.31
CA ASP A 32 -17.11 -3.69 -2.71
C ASP A 32 -15.60 -3.55 -2.87
N VAL A 33 -15.01 -4.49 -3.57
CA VAL A 33 -13.55 -4.54 -3.78
C VAL A 33 -13.21 -4.00 -5.16
N PHE A 34 -12.28 -3.06 -5.20
CA PHE A 34 -11.75 -2.44 -6.40
C PHE A 34 -10.27 -2.78 -6.54
N ASN A 35 -9.89 -3.25 -7.72
CA ASN A 35 -8.50 -3.52 -8.07
C ASN A 35 -8.16 -2.77 -9.37
N ALA A 36 -6.94 -2.25 -9.45
CA ALA A 36 -6.43 -1.63 -10.67
C ALA A 36 -6.06 -2.65 -11.77
N GLY A 37 -6.17 -3.96 -11.49
CA GLY A 37 -5.92 -5.05 -12.44
C GLY A 37 -4.47 -5.10 -12.95
N ALA A 38 -3.56 -4.41 -12.27
CA ALA A 38 -2.23 -4.16 -12.75
C ALA A 38 -1.24 -4.79 -11.79
N THR A 39 -0.94 -6.07 -11.99
CA THR A 39 0.34 -6.61 -11.54
C THR A 39 1.42 -6.14 -12.51
N PRO A 40 2.67 -5.91 -12.06
CA PRO A 40 3.76 -5.63 -12.97
C PRO A 40 3.90 -6.83 -13.93
N PRO A 41 3.68 -6.66 -15.24
CA PRO A 41 3.74 -7.77 -16.18
C PRO A 41 5.16 -8.34 -16.26
N ARG A 42 5.26 -9.67 -16.21
CA ARG A 42 6.55 -10.39 -16.32
C ARG A 42 7.22 -10.05 -17.65
N GLY A 43 8.53 -9.78 -17.60
CA GLY A 43 9.35 -9.51 -18.79
C GLY A 43 9.33 -8.07 -19.32
N TRP A 44 8.62 -7.14 -18.66
CA TRP A 44 8.72 -5.73 -19.06
C TRP A 44 10.05 -5.11 -18.68
N SER A 45 10.60 -4.31 -19.60
CA SER A 45 11.75 -3.47 -19.29
C SER A 45 11.37 -2.40 -18.27
N ARG A 46 12.36 -1.93 -17.52
CA ARG A 46 12.17 -0.89 -16.51
C ARG A 46 11.52 0.38 -17.05
N LEU A 47 11.94 0.83 -18.23
CA LEU A 47 11.39 2.00 -18.91
C LEU A 47 9.88 1.85 -19.19
N LYS A 48 9.46 0.68 -19.69
CA LYS A 48 8.03 0.40 -19.94
C LYS A 48 7.23 0.40 -18.64
N THR A 49 7.81 -0.16 -17.57
CA THR A 49 7.20 -0.19 -16.24
C THR A 49 7.05 1.21 -15.66
N ASP A 50 8.08 2.05 -15.76
CA ASP A 50 8.05 3.42 -15.25
C ASP A 50 7.10 4.31 -16.08
N PHE A 51 7.04 4.14 -17.41
CA PHE A 51 6.04 4.81 -18.26
C PHE A 51 4.60 4.46 -17.84
N PHE A 52 4.33 3.16 -17.66
CA PHE A 52 3.01 2.70 -17.21
C PHE A 52 2.66 3.27 -15.83
N LYS A 53 3.61 3.20 -14.89
CA LYS A 53 3.46 3.69 -13.52
C LYS A 53 3.15 5.18 -13.47
N PHE A 54 3.89 6.02 -14.18
CA PHE A 54 3.72 7.46 -14.09
C PHE A 54 2.54 8.00 -14.92
N TRP A 55 2.19 7.32 -16.03
CA TRP A 55 1.16 7.81 -16.95
C TRP A 55 -0.13 7.00 -16.92
N LYS A 56 -0.05 5.70 -17.25
CA LYS A 56 -1.24 4.86 -17.42
C LYS A 56 -1.94 4.58 -16.09
N LEU A 57 -1.18 4.20 -15.07
CA LEU A 57 -1.71 3.93 -13.73
C LEU A 57 -2.40 5.16 -13.13
N ARG A 58 -1.82 6.35 -13.33
CA ARG A 58 -2.43 7.62 -12.91
C ARG A 58 -3.83 7.80 -13.52
N LYS A 59 -3.97 7.63 -14.83
CA LYS A 59 -5.27 7.71 -15.52
C LYS A 59 -6.25 6.64 -15.05
N THR A 60 -5.78 5.40 -14.89
CA THR A 60 -6.61 4.30 -14.36
C THR A 60 -7.15 4.62 -12.98
N HIS A 61 -6.32 5.14 -12.07
CA HIS A 61 -6.74 5.54 -10.74
C HIS A 61 -7.70 6.75 -10.74
N GLN A 62 -7.56 7.69 -11.68
CA GLN A 62 -8.54 8.78 -11.84
C GLN A 62 -9.93 8.24 -12.21
N MET A 63 -9.99 7.35 -13.20
CA MET A 63 -11.26 6.72 -13.61
C MET A 63 -11.85 5.86 -12.49
N LEU A 64 -11.00 5.16 -11.75
CA LEU A 64 -11.42 4.35 -10.60
C LEU A 64 -11.98 5.20 -9.47
N ALA A 65 -11.34 6.33 -9.16
CA ALA A 65 -11.85 7.29 -8.18
C ALA A 65 -13.24 7.81 -8.58
N LEU A 66 -13.42 8.21 -9.85
CA LEU A 66 -14.74 8.63 -10.34
C LEU A 66 -15.80 7.55 -10.22
N LYS A 67 -15.43 6.27 -10.45
CA LYS A 67 -16.35 5.14 -10.27
C LYS A 67 -16.73 4.94 -8.80
N ILE A 68 -15.77 5.03 -7.88
CA ILE A 68 -16.01 4.92 -6.44
C ILE A 68 -16.86 6.09 -5.97
N ASP A 69 -16.51 7.33 -6.30
CA ASP A 69 -17.26 8.52 -5.88
C ASP A 69 -18.72 8.48 -6.38
N LYS A 70 -18.97 7.97 -7.60
CA LYS A 70 -20.33 7.77 -8.13
C LYS A 70 -21.11 6.64 -7.44
N GLY A 71 -20.40 5.70 -6.80
CA GLY A 71 -21.01 4.54 -6.13
C GLY A 71 -21.65 4.86 -4.77
N GLY A 72 -21.46 6.08 -4.26
CA GLY A 72 -22.08 6.55 -3.02
C GLY A 72 -21.58 5.83 -1.77
N TYR A 73 -20.30 5.49 -1.70
CA TYR A 73 -19.70 4.84 -0.53
C TYR A 73 -19.52 5.83 0.62
N ASP A 74 -19.69 5.36 1.86
CA ASP A 74 -19.48 6.15 3.07
C ASP A 74 -17.99 6.44 3.29
N VAL A 75 -17.15 5.43 3.02
CA VAL A 75 -15.70 5.48 3.20
C VAL A 75 -14.99 4.54 2.23
N THR A 76 -13.78 4.90 1.82
CA THR A 76 -12.88 4.04 1.05
C THR A 76 -11.69 3.60 1.90
N LEU A 77 -11.53 2.30 2.12
CA LEU A 77 -10.32 1.73 2.71
C LEU A 77 -9.32 1.45 1.58
N VAL A 78 -8.16 2.09 1.65
CA VAL A 78 -7.13 2.02 0.62
C VAL A 78 -5.92 1.28 1.17
N HIS A 79 -5.50 0.23 0.47
CA HIS A 79 -4.25 -0.49 0.71
C HIS A 79 -3.17 -0.10 -0.30
N PRO A 80 -1.91 -0.51 -0.05
CA PRO A 80 -0.82 -0.16 -0.94
C PRO A 80 -0.97 -0.72 -2.37
N CYS A 81 -0.22 -0.10 -3.27
CA CYS A 81 -0.12 -0.47 -4.67
C CYS A 81 1.31 -0.87 -5.02
N CYS A 82 1.47 -2.02 -5.69
CA CYS A 82 2.74 -2.61 -6.09
C CYS A 82 3.63 -1.69 -6.95
N PHE A 83 3.08 -0.64 -7.56
CA PHE A 83 3.83 0.31 -8.37
C PHE A 83 4.32 1.56 -7.62
N THR A 84 3.52 2.09 -6.69
CA THR A 84 3.77 3.41 -6.08
C THR A 84 3.76 3.42 -4.56
N GLN A 85 3.54 2.28 -3.90
CA GLN A 85 3.23 2.16 -2.47
C GLN A 85 1.93 2.89 -2.12
N ALA A 86 1.96 4.21 -1.94
CA ALA A 86 0.74 5.01 -1.87
C ALA A 86 0.11 5.18 -3.27
N PRO A 87 -1.12 4.69 -3.54
CA PRO A 87 -1.72 4.77 -4.86
C PRO A 87 -2.16 6.20 -5.20
N TYR A 88 -2.08 6.58 -6.48
CA TYR A 88 -2.65 7.85 -6.96
C TYR A 88 -4.14 8.02 -6.64
N LEU A 89 -4.86 6.92 -6.40
CA LEU A 89 -6.27 6.91 -6.04
C LEU A 89 -6.56 7.83 -4.85
N LEU A 90 -5.65 7.89 -3.87
CA LEU A 90 -5.78 8.75 -2.68
C LEU A 90 -5.98 10.23 -3.05
N ARG A 91 -5.30 10.71 -4.11
CA ARG A 91 -5.38 12.12 -4.53
C ARG A 91 -6.68 12.49 -5.23
N TYR A 92 -7.38 11.50 -5.78
CA TYR A 92 -8.51 11.74 -6.68
C TYR A 92 -9.86 11.45 -6.05
N LEU A 93 -9.91 10.56 -5.06
CA LEU A 93 -11.14 10.27 -4.32
C LEU A 93 -11.66 11.52 -3.61
N LYS A 94 -12.96 11.78 -3.77
CA LYS A 94 -13.71 12.75 -2.97
C LYS A 94 -14.32 12.08 -1.74
N THR A 95 -14.75 10.82 -1.88
CA THR A 95 -15.18 9.99 -0.74
C THR A 95 -14.09 9.98 0.34
N PRO A 96 -14.46 10.08 1.65
CA PRO A 96 -13.51 9.95 2.75
C PRO A 96 -12.68 8.67 2.60
N LYS A 97 -11.36 8.79 2.75
CA LYS A 97 -10.44 7.68 2.46
C LYS A 97 -9.47 7.43 3.61
N VAL A 98 -9.43 6.19 4.04
CA VAL A 98 -8.52 5.70 5.08
C VAL A 98 -7.42 4.90 4.40
N TYR A 99 -6.17 5.32 4.53
CA TYR A 99 -5.03 4.62 3.96
C TYR A 99 -4.38 3.70 4.99
N PHE A 100 -4.39 2.39 4.76
CA PHE A 100 -3.72 1.41 5.62
C PHE A 100 -2.27 1.22 5.17
N CYS A 101 -1.36 1.99 5.76
CA CYS A 101 0.06 2.04 5.42
C CYS A 101 0.87 1.14 6.36
N GLN A 102 1.24 -0.06 5.88
CA GLN A 102 2.02 -1.02 6.67
C GLN A 102 3.51 -0.68 6.71
N GLU A 103 4.03 -0.07 5.64
CA GLU A 103 5.42 0.32 5.49
C GLU A 103 5.49 1.53 4.54
N PRO A 104 6.49 2.42 4.70
CA PRO A 104 6.71 3.50 3.73
C PRO A 104 7.21 2.93 2.40
N LEU A 105 7.38 3.78 1.39
CA LEU A 105 8.05 3.40 0.15
C LEU A 105 9.55 3.12 0.39
N ARG A 106 9.85 1.89 0.83
CA ARG A 106 11.17 1.48 1.35
C ARG A 106 12.33 1.83 0.42
N ILE A 107 12.17 1.60 -0.89
CA ILE A 107 13.17 1.90 -1.92
C ILE A 107 13.59 3.39 -1.96
N CYS A 108 12.77 4.31 -1.46
CA CYS A 108 13.05 5.75 -1.44
C CYS A 108 13.45 6.28 -0.05
N TYR A 109 13.17 5.55 1.03
CA TYR A 109 13.34 6.04 2.40
C TYR A 109 14.32 5.23 3.24
N GLU A 110 14.51 3.94 2.94
CA GLU A 110 15.48 3.11 3.67
C GLU A 110 16.88 3.25 3.11
N TYR A 111 17.82 3.63 3.96
CA TYR A 111 19.23 3.78 3.62
C TYR A 111 19.83 2.51 3.00
N ASN A 112 19.43 1.34 3.49
CA ASN A 112 19.94 0.05 3.02
C ASN A 112 19.52 -0.27 1.57
N LEU A 113 18.43 0.34 1.09
CA LEU A 113 17.89 0.13 -0.27
C LEU A 113 18.29 1.24 -1.25
N PHE A 114 19.15 2.16 -0.82
CA PHE A 114 19.69 3.19 -1.70
C PHE A 114 20.57 2.57 -2.77
N PHE A 115 20.52 3.15 -3.97
CA PHE A 115 21.25 2.67 -5.13
C PHE A 115 22.76 2.84 -4.93
N LYS A 116 23.48 1.73 -4.72
CA LYS A 116 24.93 1.67 -4.47
C LYS A 116 25.75 1.12 -5.65
N GLU A 117 25.09 0.68 -6.72
CA GLU A 117 25.77 0.04 -7.86
C GLU A 117 26.65 1.02 -8.65
N LYS A 118 27.80 0.54 -9.10
CA LYS A 118 28.70 1.28 -10.01
C LYS A 118 28.19 1.13 -11.45
N VAL A 119 27.30 2.03 -11.86
CA VAL A 119 26.78 2.12 -13.24
C VAL A 119 27.22 3.42 -13.92
N GLY A 120 27.15 3.45 -15.26
CA GLY A 120 27.39 4.66 -16.05
C GLY A 120 26.47 5.83 -15.68
N ILE A 121 26.93 7.04 -15.96
CA ILE A 121 26.31 8.28 -15.45
C ILE A 121 24.85 8.45 -15.86
N PHE A 122 24.49 8.05 -17.09
CA PHE A 122 23.12 8.11 -17.59
C PHE A 122 22.16 7.25 -16.77
N LYS A 123 22.53 5.99 -16.48
CA LYS A 123 21.72 5.09 -15.65
C LYS A 123 21.60 5.61 -14.22
N LYS A 124 22.69 6.16 -13.67
CA LYS A 124 22.71 6.76 -12.33
C LYS A 124 21.76 7.96 -12.25
N THR A 125 21.77 8.84 -13.24
CA THR A 125 20.88 10.01 -13.31
C THR A 125 19.43 9.58 -13.49
N TYR A 126 19.15 8.62 -14.38
CA TYR A 126 17.82 8.03 -14.55
C TYR A 126 17.26 7.46 -13.24
N GLU A 127 18.08 6.72 -12.49
CA GLU A 127 17.70 6.15 -11.19
C GLU A 127 17.29 7.24 -10.20
N LYS A 128 18.14 8.27 -10.06
CA LYS A 128 17.93 9.38 -9.14
C LYS A 128 16.64 10.13 -9.46
N VAL A 129 16.42 10.46 -10.74
CA VAL A 129 15.22 11.18 -11.19
C VAL A 129 13.97 10.32 -10.96
N THR A 130 13.99 9.06 -11.35
CA THR A 130 12.86 8.13 -11.17
C THR A 130 12.51 7.97 -9.69
N ARG A 131 13.50 7.79 -8.81
CA ARG A 131 13.27 7.70 -7.37
C ARG A 131 12.78 9.00 -6.75
N TRP A 132 13.32 10.13 -7.18
CA TRP A 132 12.85 11.44 -6.73
C TRP A 132 11.38 11.66 -7.10
N LEU A 133 11.00 11.35 -8.34
CA LEU A 133 9.61 11.40 -8.79
C LEU A 133 8.72 10.47 -7.94
N LEU A 134 9.14 9.22 -7.77
CA LEU A 134 8.36 8.24 -7.01
C LEU A 134 8.19 8.65 -5.54
N LYS A 135 9.26 9.17 -4.93
CA LYS A 135 9.24 9.72 -3.56
C LYS A 135 8.27 10.89 -3.43
N LYS A 136 8.27 11.81 -4.41
CA LYS A 136 7.34 12.94 -4.45
C LYS A 136 5.89 12.47 -4.57
N ILE A 137 5.63 11.52 -5.47
CA ILE A 137 4.29 10.94 -5.68
C ILE A 137 3.81 10.26 -4.40
N ASP A 138 4.63 9.42 -3.79
CA ASP A 138 4.28 8.68 -2.58
C ASP A 138 3.99 9.61 -1.40
N PHE A 139 4.80 10.67 -1.24
CA PHE A 139 4.58 11.70 -0.23
C PHE A 139 3.26 12.45 -0.43
N GLU A 140 2.99 12.94 -1.65
CA GLU A 140 1.75 13.64 -1.99
C GLU A 140 0.52 12.73 -1.85
N ASN A 141 0.62 11.47 -2.28
CA ASN A 141 -0.47 10.50 -2.20
C ASN A 141 -0.81 10.18 -0.74
N THR A 142 0.19 9.86 0.09
CA THR A 142 -0.02 9.52 1.50
C THR A 142 -0.70 10.66 2.26
N ARG A 143 -0.20 11.90 2.08
CA ARG A 143 -0.77 13.09 2.76
C ARG A 143 -2.16 13.49 2.27
N SER A 144 -2.61 12.95 1.14
CA SER A 144 -3.96 13.22 0.64
C SER A 144 -5.04 12.35 1.30
N ALA A 145 -4.66 11.32 2.06
CA ALA A 145 -5.60 10.49 2.80
C ALA A 145 -6.32 11.31 3.89
N THR A 146 -7.59 10.97 4.16
CA THR A 146 -8.36 11.60 5.24
C THR A 146 -7.84 11.16 6.61
N SER A 147 -7.53 9.87 6.74
CA SER A 147 -6.80 9.32 7.88
C SER A 147 -5.85 8.23 7.39
N VAL A 148 -4.79 7.97 8.16
CA VAL A 148 -3.79 6.94 7.87
C VAL A 148 -3.75 5.98 9.05
N LEU A 149 -3.90 4.68 8.76
CA LEU A 149 -3.76 3.60 9.73
C LEU A 149 -2.43 2.89 9.54
N VAL A 150 -1.80 2.48 10.63
CA VAL A 150 -0.53 1.74 10.63
C VAL A 150 -0.62 0.51 11.53
N ASN A 151 0.16 -0.52 11.22
CA ASN A 151 0.07 -1.81 11.91
C ASN A 151 0.80 -1.88 13.26
N SER A 152 1.58 -0.87 13.64
CA SER A 152 2.36 -0.84 14.89
C SER A 152 2.82 0.57 15.24
N TYR A 153 3.28 0.78 16.48
CA TYR A 153 3.97 2.02 16.88
C TYR A 153 5.29 2.23 16.13
N HIS A 154 6.00 1.16 15.78
CA HIS A 154 7.21 1.27 14.97
C HIS A 154 6.93 1.88 13.58
N SER A 155 5.86 1.42 12.94
CA SER A 155 5.41 1.97 11.67
C SER A 155 4.88 3.40 11.83
N LEU A 156 4.20 3.70 12.94
CA LEU A 156 3.76 5.06 13.28
C LEU A 156 4.93 6.04 13.29
N GLU A 157 5.98 5.74 14.05
CA GLU A 157 7.17 6.60 14.16
C GLU A 157 7.84 6.82 12.80
N THR A 158 7.98 5.74 12.03
CA THR A 158 8.60 5.77 10.70
C THR A 158 7.79 6.64 9.73
N ILE A 159 6.47 6.44 9.68
CA ILE A 159 5.56 7.17 8.81
C ILE A 159 5.44 8.63 9.26
N HIS A 160 5.42 8.88 10.57
CA HIS A 160 5.45 10.22 11.13
C HIS A 160 6.70 10.98 10.68
N LYS A 161 7.88 10.38 10.84
CA LYS A 161 9.16 10.96 10.43
C LYS A 161 9.24 11.24 8.93
N ILE A 162 8.68 10.36 8.10
CA ILE A 162 8.78 10.46 6.64
C ILE A 162 7.78 11.46 6.05
N TYR A 163 6.52 11.35 6.47
CA TYR A 163 5.40 12.05 5.83
C TYR A 163 4.93 13.27 6.64
N GLY A 164 5.38 13.44 7.89
CA GLY A 164 4.98 14.55 8.76
C GLY A 164 3.49 14.52 9.08
N ILE A 165 2.93 13.33 9.31
CA ILE A 165 1.53 13.09 9.69
C ILE A 165 1.49 12.25 10.98
N TYR A 166 0.39 12.27 11.71
CA TYR A 166 0.19 11.42 12.89
C TYR A 166 -0.86 10.35 12.56
N PRO A 167 -0.44 9.14 12.14
CA PRO A 167 -1.38 8.06 11.85
C PRO A 167 -1.89 7.40 13.14
N GLU A 168 -3.00 6.67 13.02
CA GLU A 168 -3.55 5.86 14.12
C GLU A 168 -3.06 4.41 14.03
N VAL A 169 -2.80 3.77 15.17
CA VAL A 169 -2.35 2.38 15.22
C VAL A 169 -3.56 1.43 15.18
N CYS A 170 -3.58 0.56 14.17
CA CYS A 170 -4.52 -0.53 14.01
C CYS A 170 -3.72 -1.83 13.84
N TYR A 171 -3.54 -2.55 14.94
CA TYR A 171 -2.77 -3.80 14.98
C TYR A 171 -3.34 -4.88 14.06
N LEU A 172 -2.45 -5.72 13.54
CA LEU A 172 -2.85 -6.93 12.82
C LEU A 172 -3.29 -8.00 13.81
N GLY A 173 -4.37 -8.70 13.45
CA GLY A 173 -4.83 -9.88 14.17
C GLY A 173 -4.26 -11.18 13.58
N VAL A 174 -4.59 -12.29 14.24
CA VAL A 174 -4.34 -13.65 13.77
C VAL A 174 -5.68 -14.38 13.63
N ASP A 175 -5.77 -15.32 12.68
CA ASP A 175 -6.93 -16.20 12.56
C ASP A 175 -6.86 -17.29 13.63
N ALA A 176 -7.63 -17.12 14.72
CA ALA A 176 -7.64 -18.05 15.85
C ALA A 176 -8.40 -19.37 15.55
N ASP A 177 -9.12 -19.47 14.44
CA ASP A 177 -9.72 -20.73 13.99
C ASP A 177 -8.69 -21.59 13.26
N HIS A 178 -7.72 -20.95 12.61
CA HIS A 178 -6.63 -21.63 11.91
C HIS A 178 -5.39 -21.86 12.80
N PHE A 179 -4.99 -20.85 13.57
CA PHE A 179 -3.80 -20.90 14.43
C PHE A 179 -4.20 -21.23 15.87
N GLN A 180 -4.25 -22.53 16.16
CA GLN A 180 -4.59 -23.05 17.48
C GLN A 180 -3.43 -23.86 18.08
N PRO A 181 -3.29 -23.88 19.42
CA PRO A 181 -2.31 -24.73 20.07
C PRO A 181 -2.63 -26.20 19.79
N ILE A 182 -1.63 -26.95 19.34
CA ILE A 182 -1.73 -28.40 19.21
C ILE A 182 -1.42 -29.01 20.57
N ALA A 183 -2.40 -29.69 21.16
CA ALA A 183 -2.23 -30.35 22.45
C ALA A 183 -1.05 -31.35 22.41
N GLY A 184 -0.22 -31.35 23.46
CA GLY A 184 0.91 -32.27 23.59
C GLY A 184 2.19 -31.88 22.85
N PHE A 185 2.15 -30.87 21.97
CA PHE A 185 3.34 -30.39 21.26
C PHE A 185 3.88 -29.10 21.91
N LYS A 186 5.03 -29.20 22.59
CA LYS A 186 5.83 -28.03 22.98
C LYS A 186 6.79 -27.69 21.86
N LYS A 187 6.92 -26.40 21.54
CA LYS A 187 7.91 -25.89 20.60
C LYS A 187 9.32 -26.20 21.14
N GLN A 188 10.05 -27.09 20.48
CA GLN A 188 11.46 -27.34 20.78
C GLN A 188 12.30 -26.24 20.14
N GLY A 189 13.03 -25.49 20.96
CA GLY A 189 13.89 -24.39 20.51
C GLY A 189 13.18 -23.05 20.46
N ILE A 190 13.35 -22.28 21.54
CA ILE A 190 13.44 -20.83 21.43
C ILE A 190 14.86 -20.51 21.87
N LEU A 191 15.68 -20.04 20.92
CA LEU A 191 16.91 -19.32 21.24
C LEU A 191 16.46 -18.08 22.02
N PHE A 192 16.60 -18.14 23.34
CA PHE A 192 16.69 -16.96 24.19
C PHE A 192 18.17 -16.71 24.45
#